data_AF-A0A142XUH4-F1
#
_entry.id   AF-A0A142XUH4-F1
#
_cell.length_a   1.000
_cell.length_b   1.000
_cell.length_c   1.000
_cell.angle_alpha   90.00
_cell.angle_beta   90.00
_cell.angle_gamma   90.00
#
_symmetry.space_group_name_H-M   'P 1'
#
loop_
_entity.id
_entity.type
_entity.pdbx_description
1 polymer ?
#
loop_
_entity_poly.entity_id
_entity_poly.type
_entity_poly.pdbx_seq_one_letter_code
_entity_poly.pdbx_strand_id
1 'polypeptide(L)'
;MSGRIVIGIDEAGYGPSMGPLVIGGTAWWIPDRWTIEELGQALAVCFQPKPSFPRNDFLSIGDSKKILVGKYGWPSLSLAAEWLLWSSSGGADTDLSLSRLMATDWERLQSVPWLCELVAGGSLPSHTYLNDGLDSEWGPHSRRSILATLGPRVTQHLAPTGVKLLGVQARCIDEPEFNRLVSEAGNKSSVLSELSLQLAKSLAESCLAQSPVEQPIEESSPNQPSRESPRCIDMFFDKHGGRNRYQAIVMNALDGTWVQIGSESPRLSTYQTQWRECNVAISFRVGGDSLLPSGAASVIAKWVRELSMASLNSYWEKACGKKIRPTAGYYVDACRFASEIESVATKLGICRSQWWRTK
;
A
#
# COMPACT_ATOMS: atom_id res chain seq x y z
N MET A 1 6.49 0.66 -27.56
CA MET A 1 7.18 1.81 -26.92
C MET A 1 8.02 1.25 -25.79
N SER A 2 9.29 1.61 -25.68
CA SER A 2 10.11 1.17 -24.56
C SER A 2 9.65 1.85 -23.27
N GLY A 3 9.82 1.15 -22.16
CA GLY A 3 9.39 1.59 -20.84
C GLY A 3 9.83 0.59 -19.79
N ARG A 4 9.46 0.89 -18.55
CA ARG A 4 9.85 0.11 -17.38
C ARG A 4 8.70 -0.04 -16.40
N ILE A 5 8.80 -1.08 -15.58
CA ILE A 5 7.91 -1.28 -14.45
C ILE A 5 8.48 -0.51 -13.27
N VAL A 6 7.64 0.29 -12.62
CA VAL A 6 8.00 1.04 -11.42
C VAL A 6 7.10 0.64 -10.27
N ILE A 7 7.69 0.16 -9.19
CA ILE A 7 7.00 -0.32 -8.00
C ILE A 7 7.28 0.65 -6.87
N GLY A 8 6.23 1.16 -6.24
CA GLY A 8 6.32 1.94 -5.01
C GLY A 8 5.77 1.15 -3.84
N ILE A 9 6.48 1.20 -2.71
CA ILE A 9 6.11 0.56 -1.44
C ILE A 9 6.18 1.62 -0.33
N ASP A 10 5.22 1.58 0.57
CA ASP A 10 5.18 2.39 1.79
C ASP A 10 4.38 1.67 2.88
N GLU A 11 4.53 2.08 4.14
CA GLU A 11 3.84 1.48 5.28
C GLU A 11 3.03 2.45 6.14
N ALA A 12 2.04 1.89 6.82
CA ALA A 12 1.28 2.56 7.86
C ALA A 12 1.22 1.69 9.11
N GLY A 13 1.45 2.31 10.27
CA GLY A 13 1.31 1.62 11.55
C GLY A 13 2.52 0.79 11.97
N TYR A 14 3.73 1.21 11.64
CA TYR A 14 4.96 0.57 12.10
C TYR A 14 5.23 0.76 13.61
N GLY A 15 5.11 1.98 14.13
CA GLY A 15 5.36 2.31 15.54
C GLY A 15 4.30 1.94 16.59
N PRO A 16 2.99 1.91 16.28
CA PRO A 16 1.93 1.56 17.22
C PRO A 16 2.10 0.23 17.96
N SER A 17 1.59 0.18 19.20
CA SER A 17 1.49 -1.03 20.04
C SER A 17 0.20 -1.81 19.80
N MET A 18 -0.83 -1.18 19.22
CA MET A 18 -2.09 -1.81 18.83
C MET A 18 -2.46 -1.44 17.40
N GLY A 19 -3.25 -2.30 16.76
CA GLY A 19 -3.64 -2.21 15.36
C GLY A 19 -2.67 -2.91 14.42
N PRO A 20 -3.06 -3.14 13.15
CA PRO A 20 -2.22 -3.84 12.19
C PRO A 20 -1.14 -2.95 11.56
N LEU A 21 -0.12 -3.61 11.02
CA LEU A 21 0.97 -3.01 10.24
C LEU A 21 0.54 -3.26 8.82
N VAL A 22 0.34 -2.19 8.08
CA VAL A 22 -0.09 -2.29 6.71
C VAL A 22 1.04 -1.82 5.82
N ILE A 23 1.38 -2.62 4.82
CA ILE A 23 2.34 -2.26 3.78
C ILE A 23 1.56 -2.22 2.49
N GLY A 24 1.51 -1.05 1.85
CA GLY A 24 0.87 -0.85 0.56
C GLY A 24 1.91 -0.97 -0.55
N GLY A 25 1.46 -1.40 -1.72
CA GLY A 25 2.29 -1.47 -2.91
C GLY A 25 1.52 -1.17 -4.17
N THR A 26 2.12 -0.40 -5.07
CA THR A 26 1.56 -0.13 -6.39
C THR A 26 2.62 -0.34 -7.48
N ALA A 27 2.20 -0.89 -8.60
CA ALA A 27 3.05 -1.13 -9.76
C ALA A 27 2.54 -0.36 -10.97
N TRP A 28 3.44 0.28 -11.70
CA TRP A 28 3.13 1.18 -12.80
C TRP A 28 3.99 0.86 -14.03
N TRP A 29 3.43 0.99 -15.22
CA TRP A 29 4.19 1.08 -16.46
C TRP A 29 4.51 2.54 -16.74
N ILE A 30 5.79 2.84 -16.96
CA ILE A 30 6.28 4.18 -17.25
C ILE A 30 7.10 4.16 -18.54
N PRO A 31 6.69 4.91 -19.59
CA PRO A 31 7.49 5.08 -20.80
C PRO A 31 8.87 5.70 -20.52
N ASP A 32 9.90 5.28 -21.25
CA ASP A 32 11.29 5.72 -20.99
C ASP A 32 11.53 7.22 -21.20
N ARG A 33 10.64 7.89 -21.93
CA ARG A 33 10.68 9.35 -22.10
C ARG A 33 10.48 10.14 -20.80
N TRP A 34 10.00 9.49 -19.73
CA TRP A 34 9.78 10.13 -18.44
C TRP A 34 10.88 9.72 -17.46
N THR A 35 11.53 10.70 -16.85
CA THR A 35 12.20 10.50 -15.55
C THR A 35 11.17 10.43 -14.43
N ILE A 36 11.57 9.89 -13.28
CA ILE A 36 10.69 9.79 -12.10
C ILE A 36 10.35 11.19 -11.55
N GLU A 37 11.30 12.12 -11.65
CA GLU A 37 11.13 13.51 -11.21
C GLU A 37 10.16 14.28 -12.10
N GLU A 38 10.26 14.14 -13.44
CA GLU A 38 9.33 14.77 -14.39
C GLU A 38 7.90 14.23 -14.27
N LEU A 39 7.77 12.95 -13.89
CA LEU A 39 6.48 12.28 -13.73
C LEU A 39 5.58 13.02 -12.73
N GLY A 40 6.13 13.50 -11.61
CA GLY A 40 5.37 14.23 -10.61
C GLY A 40 4.74 15.50 -11.17
N GLN A 41 5.48 16.24 -12.00
CA GLN A 41 4.98 17.46 -12.64
C GLN A 41 3.97 17.15 -13.75
N ALA A 42 4.27 16.16 -14.59
CA ALA A 42 3.39 15.74 -15.68
C ALA A 42 2.02 15.25 -15.18
N LEU A 43 1.98 14.67 -13.98
CA LEU A 43 0.78 14.11 -13.39
C LEU A 43 0.12 15.00 -12.34
N ALA A 44 0.62 16.22 -12.09
CA ALA A 44 0.07 17.14 -11.10
C ALA A 44 -1.38 17.58 -11.40
N VAL A 45 -1.80 17.48 -12.67
CA VAL A 45 -3.20 17.68 -13.09
C VAL A 45 -4.11 16.53 -12.61
N CYS A 46 -3.56 15.33 -12.52
CA CYS A 46 -4.26 14.12 -12.08
C CYS A 46 -4.19 13.93 -10.57
N PHE A 47 -3.05 14.25 -9.95
CA PHE A 47 -2.70 13.83 -8.60
C PHE A 47 -2.07 14.97 -7.80
N GLN A 48 -2.56 15.21 -6.58
CA GLN A 48 -1.98 16.22 -5.67
C GLN A 48 -1.92 15.73 -4.23
N PRO A 49 -0.88 16.10 -3.45
CA PRO A 49 -0.67 15.64 -2.07
C PRO A 49 -1.44 16.50 -1.06
N LYS A 50 -2.73 16.75 -1.31
CA LYS A 50 -3.60 17.58 -0.46
C LYS A 50 -5.05 17.11 -0.56
N PRO A 51 -5.91 17.40 0.43
CA PRO A 51 -7.33 17.06 0.34
C PRO A 51 -7.98 17.61 -0.93
N SER A 52 -8.79 16.78 -1.59
CA SER A 52 -9.61 17.14 -2.73
C SER A 52 -10.99 17.63 -2.27
N PHE A 53 -11.52 18.65 -2.93
CA PHE A 53 -12.89 19.13 -2.75
C PHE A 53 -13.79 18.60 -3.89
N PRO A 54 -15.12 18.56 -3.75
CA PRO A 54 -16.04 17.97 -4.74
C PRO A 54 -15.93 18.53 -6.17
N ARG A 55 -15.35 19.73 -6.32
CA ARG A 55 -15.19 20.43 -7.59
C ARG A 55 -13.78 20.33 -8.18
N ASN A 56 -12.87 19.62 -7.52
CA ASN A 56 -11.52 19.44 -8.03
C ASN A 56 -11.49 18.33 -9.08
N ASP A 57 -10.63 18.50 -10.08
CA ASP A 57 -10.43 17.51 -11.14
C ASP A 57 -9.21 16.59 -10.89
N PHE A 58 -8.74 16.49 -9.64
CA PHE A 58 -7.59 15.66 -9.24
C PHE A 58 -7.92 14.72 -8.08
N LEU A 59 -7.18 13.61 -7.99
CA LEU A 59 -7.19 12.67 -6.86
C LEU A 59 -6.06 12.98 -5.87
N SER A 60 -6.32 12.69 -4.60
CA SER A 60 -5.37 12.97 -3.52
C SER A 60 -4.35 11.84 -3.39
N ILE A 61 -3.17 11.98 -4.01
CA ILE A 61 -2.07 11.00 -3.95
C ILE A 61 -0.76 11.72 -3.57
N GLY A 62 0.03 11.08 -2.70
CA GLY A 62 1.28 11.60 -2.15
C GLY A 62 1.37 11.35 -0.65
N ASP A 63 2.02 12.25 0.09
CA ASP A 63 2.12 12.20 1.54
C ASP A 63 0.74 12.11 2.20
N SER A 64 0.40 10.92 2.68
CA SER A 64 -0.92 10.60 3.23
C SER A 64 -1.23 11.40 4.51
N LYS A 65 -0.21 11.87 5.24
CA LYS A 65 -0.39 12.71 6.43
C LYS A 65 -0.89 14.10 6.06
N LYS A 66 -0.43 14.66 4.92
CA LYS A 66 -0.94 15.93 4.38
C LYS A 66 -2.35 15.79 3.84
N ILE A 67 -2.68 14.63 3.26
CA ILE A 67 -4.02 14.35 2.74
C ILE A 67 -5.03 14.19 3.88
N LEU A 68 -4.67 13.57 5.00
CA LEU A 68 -5.58 13.30 6.12
C LEU A 68 -5.94 14.51 7.01
N VAL A 69 -5.57 15.72 6.62
CA VAL A 69 -5.83 16.93 7.41
C VAL A 69 -7.23 17.48 7.15
N GLY A 70 -7.93 17.83 8.23
CA GLY A 70 -9.21 18.54 8.18
C GLY A 70 -10.38 17.67 7.74
N LYS A 71 -11.56 18.29 7.59
CA LYS A 71 -12.83 17.58 7.37
C LYS A 71 -12.91 16.75 6.09
N TYR A 72 -12.10 17.07 5.07
CA TYR A 72 -12.10 16.36 3.79
C TYR A 72 -10.98 15.33 3.65
N GLY A 73 -10.15 15.14 4.69
CA GLY A 73 -8.96 14.30 4.55
C GLY A 73 -9.29 12.82 4.33
N TRP A 74 -10.13 12.24 5.19
CA TRP A 74 -10.56 10.84 5.04
C TRP A 74 -11.32 10.57 3.73
N PRO A 75 -12.32 11.39 3.33
CA PRO A 75 -13.00 11.21 2.05
C PRO A 75 -12.05 11.26 0.85
N SER A 76 -11.11 12.19 0.86
CA SER A 76 -10.11 12.36 -0.20
C SER A 76 -9.19 11.14 -0.33
N LEU A 77 -8.70 10.63 0.82
CA LEU A 77 -7.84 9.45 0.88
C LEU A 77 -8.60 8.19 0.44
N SER A 78 -9.85 8.03 0.89
CA SER A 78 -10.70 6.90 0.48
C SER A 78 -10.96 6.92 -1.02
N LEU A 79 -11.33 8.07 -1.59
CA LEU A 79 -11.60 8.21 -3.01
C LEU A 79 -10.38 7.85 -3.86
N ALA A 80 -9.18 8.26 -3.44
CA ALA A 80 -7.95 7.90 -4.12
C ALA A 80 -7.62 6.40 -4.03
N ALA A 81 -7.79 5.77 -2.87
CA ALA A 81 -7.60 4.33 -2.69
C ALA A 81 -8.60 3.51 -3.53
N GLU A 82 -9.87 3.92 -3.52
CA GLU A 82 -10.94 3.30 -4.31
C GLU A 82 -10.67 3.43 -5.83
N TRP A 83 -10.18 4.59 -6.28
CA TRP A 83 -9.77 4.78 -7.68
C TRP A 83 -8.58 3.89 -8.06
N LEU A 84 -7.56 3.77 -7.21
CA LEU A 84 -6.40 2.91 -7.48
C LEU A 84 -6.84 1.45 -7.68
N LEU A 85 -7.75 0.96 -6.82
CA LEU A 85 -8.32 -0.38 -6.95
C LEU A 85 -9.12 -0.52 -8.26
N TRP A 86 -10.06 0.39 -8.53
CA TRP A 86 -10.86 0.39 -9.76
C TRP A 86 -10.01 0.47 -11.03
N SER A 87 -8.97 1.32 -11.04
CA SER A 87 -8.08 1.48 -12.18
C SER A 87 -7.24 0.23 -12.42
N SER A 88 -6.80 -0.45 -11.35
CA SER A 88 -6.01 -1.69 -11.44
C SER A 88 -6.79 -2.90 -11.98
N SER A 89 -8.12 -2.83 -11.98
CA SER A 89 -9.00 -3.85 -12.59
C SER A 89 -9.42 -3.52 -14.02
N GLY A 90 -8.78 -2.52 -14.65
CA GLY A 90 -9.15 -2.05 -15.98
C GLY A 90 -10.47 -1.27 -16.02
N GLY A 91 -10.95 -0.82 -14.86
CA GLY A 91 -12.20 -0.06 -14.73
C GLY A 91 -13.47 -0.89 -14.82
N ALA A 92 -13.36 -2.22 -14.86
CA ALA A 92 -14.49 -3.14 -14.99
C ALA A 92 -15.09 -3.56 -13.63
N ASP A 93 -14.30 -3.50 -12.57
CA ASP A 93 -14.71 -3.99 -11.25
C ASP A 93 -15.35 -2.88 -10.42
N THR A 94 -16.63 -3.01 -10.13
CA THR A 94 -17.36 -2.11 -9.21
C THR A 94 -17.35 -2.61 -7.77
N ASP A 95 -16.94 -3.85 -7.54
CA ASP A 95 -16.86 -4.46 -6.21
C ASP A 95 -15.40 -4.40 -5.75
N LEU A 96 -15.01 -3.22 -5.25
CA LEU A 96 -13.67 -2.93 -4.74
C LEU A 96 -13.27 -3.94 -3.66
N SER A 97 -12.59 -5.00 -4.08
CA SER A 97 -12.43 -6.18 -3.25
C SER A 97 -11.18 -6.09 -2.39
N LEU A 98 -11.39 -5.94 -1.07
CA LEU A 98 -10.31 -6.05 -0.09
C LEU A 98 -9.65 -7.42 -0.11
N SER A 99 -10.36 -8.46 -0.57
CA SER A 99 -9.81 -9.82 -0.68
C SER A 99 -8.73 -9.92 -1.74
N ARG A 100 -8.91 -9.24 -2.89
CA ARG A 100 -7.87 -9.15 -3.91
C ARG A 100 -6.70 -8.29 -3.45
N LEU A 101 -6.99 -7.16 -2.79
CA LEU A 101 -5.95 -6.24 -2.30
C LEU A 101 -5.03 -6.92 -1.29
N MET A 102 -5.59 -7.72 -0.37
CA MET A 102 -4.89 -8.33 0.76
C MET A 102 -4.88 -9.86 0.70
N ALA A 103 -4.84 -10.41 -0.52
CA ALA A 103 -5.04 -11.84 -0.78
C ALA A 103 -4.14 -12.74 0.09
N THR A 104 -2.87 -12.36 0.28
CA THR A 104 -1.90 -13.13 1.09
C THR A 104 -2.31 -13.28 2.55
N ASP A 105 -2.97 -12.28 3.11
CA ASP A 105 -3.32 -12.22 4.53
C ASP A 105 -4.80 -12.51 4.79
N TRP A 106 -5.61 -12.62 3.73
CA TRP A 106 -7.07 -12.60 3.80
C TRP A 106 -7.66 -13.66 4.74
N GLU A 107 -7.25 -14.92 4.58
CA GLU A 107 -7.75 -16.04 5.39
C GLU A 107 -7.41 -15.84 6.87
N ARG A 108 -6.18 -15.44 7.19
CA ARG A 108 -5.78 -15.13 8.57
C ARG A 108 -6.66 -14.03 9.16
N LEU A 109 -6.91 -12.96 8.41
CA LEU A 109 -7.68 -11.81 8.90
C LEU A 109 -9.15 -12.14 9.18
N GLN A 110 -9.73 -13.14 8.51
CA GLN A 110 -11.07 -13.63 8.80
C GLN A 110 -11.19 -14.25 10.20
N SER A 111 -10.08 -14.75 10.75
CA SER A 111 -10.05 -15.31 12.11
C SER A 111 -9.87 -14.25 13.21
N VAL A 112 -9.55 -13.01 12.86
CA VAL A 112 -9.29 -11.93 13.84
C VAL A 112 -10.62 -11.29 14.24
N PRO A 113 -11.02 -11.32 15.54
CA PRO A 113 -12.37 -10.94 15.96
C PRO A 113 -12.83 -9.54 15.53
N TRP A 114 -11.92 -8.57 15.50
CA TRP A 114 -12.24 -7.20 15.07
C TRP A 114 -12.02 -6.94 13.59
N LEU A 115 -11.36 -7.82 12.83
CA LEU A 115 -11.19 -7.65 11.38
C LEU A 115 -12.17 -8.52 10.61
N CYS A 116 -12.75 -9.56 11.22
CA CYS A 116 -13.68 -10.45 10.55
C CYS A 116 -14.88 -9.71 9.94
N GLU A 117 -15.46 -8.70 10.60
CA GLU A 117 -16.54 -7.88 10.02
C GLU A 117 -16.08 -7.09 8.78
N LEU A 118 -14.84 -6.57 8.79
CA LEU A 118 -14.24 -5.86 7.66
C LEU A 118 -14.03 -6.78 6.45
N VAL A 119 -13.74 -8.07 6.69
CA VAL A 119 -13.43 -9.04 5.62
C VAL A 119 -14.59 -9.99 5.28
N ALA A 120 -15.62 -10.11 6.12
CA ALA A 120 -16.76 -11.02 5.90
C ALA A 120 -17.70 -10.55 4.80
N GLY A 121 -17.70 -9.24 4.48
CA GLY A 121 -18.56 -8.67 3.45
C GLY A 121 -17.99 -8.73 2.03
N GLY A 122 -16.69 -8.98 1.85
CA GLY A 122 -15.97 -8.85 0.56
C GLY A 122 -15.92 -7.41 0.00
N SER A 123 -16.91 -6.59 0.33
CA SER A 123 -17.07 -5.18 -0.02
C SER A 123 -16.70 -4.26 1.14
N LEU A 124 -16.41 -2.99 0.83
CA LEU A 124 -16.10 -1.95 1.82
C LEU A 124 -17.23 -1.79 2.85
N PRO A 125 -16.92 -1.74 4.17
CA PRO A 125 -17.92 -1.50 5.19
C PRO A 125 -18.69 -0.19 4.95
N SER A 126 -19.95 -0.15 5.35
CA SER A 126 -20.71 1.08 5.50
C SER A 126 -20.13 1.89 6.66
N HIS A 127 -19.03 2.62 6.42
CA HIS A 127 -18.34 3.39 7.44
C HIS A 127 -19.19 4.57 7.94
N THR A 128 -20.06 4.34 8.92
CA THR A 128 -20.76 5.39 9.65
C THR A 128 -19.80 6.18 10.54
N TYR A 129 -18.86 5.51 11.23
CA TYR A 129 -17.97 6.17 12.21
C TYR A 129 -16.89 7.10 11.63
N LEU A 130 -16.39 6.85 10.41
CA LEU A 130 -15.40 7.73 9.76
C LEU A 130 -16.06 8.87 8.97
N ASN A 131 -17.39 8.82 8.83
CA ASN A 131 -18.18 9.82 8.13
C ASN A 131 -19.02 10.68 9.08
N ASP A 132 -18.91 10.50 10.40
CA ASP A 132 -19.58 11.33 11.40
C ASP A 132 -19.17 12.80 11.22
N GLY A 133 -20.13 13.62 10.78
CA GLY A 133 -19.94 15.05 10.53
C GLY A 133 -19.52 15.42 9.10
N LEU A 134 -19.51 14.48 8.15
CA LEU A 134 -19.40 14.83 6.73
C LEU A 134 -20.74 15.34 6.19
N ASP A 135 -20.66 16.41 5.40
CA ASP A 135 -21.79 16.92 4.62
C ASP A 135 -22.35 15.77 3.74
N SER A 136 -23.66 15.78 3.45
CA SER A 136 -24.34 14.75 2.62
C SER A 136 -23.67 14.52 1.26
N GLU A 137 -22.90 15.50 0.78
CA GLU A 137 -22.08 15.45 -0.44
C GLU A 137 -20.95 14.40 -0.43
N TRP A 138 -20.48 13.94 0.75
CA TRP A 138 -19.38 12.98 0.87
C TRP A 138 -19.77 11.62 1.47
N GLY A 139 -21.08 11.36 1.59
CA GLY A 139 -21.59 10.06 2.01
C GLY A 139 -21.22 8.94 1.01
N PRO A 140 -21.36 7.65 1.40
CA PRO A 140 -20.95 6.51 0.58
C PRO A 140 -21.51 6.50 -0.85
N HIS A 141 -22.80 6.83 -1.03
CA HIS A 141 -23.45 6.93 -2.34
C HIS A 141 -22.85 8.05 -3.19
N SER A 142 -22.62 9.22 -2.58
CA SER A 142 -22.02 10.38 -3.23
C SER A 142 -20.58 10.09 -3.64
N ARG A 143 -19.78 9.38 -2.82
CA ARG A 143 -18.40 8.99 -3.17
C ARG A 143 -18.35 8.10 -4.40
N ARG A 144 -19.22 7.09 -4.51
CA ARG A 144 -19.32 6.25 -5.71
C ARG A 144 -19.67 7.07 -6.95
N SER A 145 -20.60 8.02 -6.82
CA SER A 145 -20.97 8.93 -7.92
C SER A 145 -19.82 9.87 -8.31
N ILE A 146 -19.10 10.43 -7.32
CA ILE A 146 -17.90 11.24 -7.55
C ILE A 146 -16.84 10.41 -8.26
N LEU A 147 -16.56 9.18 -7.79
CA LEU A 147 -15.59 8.29 -8.42
C LEU A 147 -15.97 7.94 -9.86
N ALA A 148 -17.24 7.66 -10.13
CA ALA A 148 -17.75 7.40 -11.48
C ALA A 148 -17.57 8.58 -12.43
N THR A 149 -17.47 9.82 -11.91
CA THR A 149 -17.29 11.03 -12.71
C THR A 149 -15.81 11.43 -12.81
N LEU A 150 -15.11 11.49 -11.68
CA LEU A 150 -13.71 11.90 -11.59
C LEU A 150 -12.76 10.83 -12.13
N GLY A 151 -13.06 9.55 -11.89
CA GLY A 151 -12.22 8.42 -12.32
C GLY A 151 -11.94 8.43 -13.82
N PRO A 152 -12.96 8.48 -14.70
CA PRO A 152 -12.77 8.57 -16.15
C PRO A 152 -12.00 9.83 -16.58
N ARG A 153 -12.21 10.98 -15.93
CA ARG A 153 -11.49 12.23 -16.24
C ARG A 153 -10.00 12.10 -15.94
N VAL A 154 -9.65 11.59 -14.75
CA VAL A 154 -8.25 11.34 -14.38
C VAL A 154 -7.62 10.33 -15.34
N THR A 155 -8.33 9.26 -15.70
CA THR A 155 -7.86 8.29 -16.70
C THR A 155 -7.63 8.94 -18.07
N GLN A 156 -8.52 9.85 -18.50
CA GLN A 156 -8.37 10.60 -19.75
C GLN A 156 -7.14 11.52 -19.73
N HIS A 157 -6.87 12.20 -18.62
CA HIS A 157 -5.67 13.03 -18.45
C HIS A 157 -4.39 12.19 -18.34
N LEU A 158 -4.47 10.98 -17.79
CA LEU A 158 -3.35 10.05 -17.67
C LEU A 158 -2.99 9.42 -19.04
N ALA A 159 -3.98 9.11 -19.88
CA ALA A 159 -3.81 8.42 -21.16
C ALA A 159 -2.69 8.99 -22.07
N PRO A 160 -2.60 10.30 -22.37
CA PRO A 160 -1.56 10.84 -23.26
C PRO A 160 -0.14 10.68 -22.69
N THR A 161 -0.01 10.56 -21.36
CA THR A 161 1.30 10.36 -20.71
C THR A 161 1.85 8.95 -20.96
N GLY A 162 1.02 7.99 -21.36
CA GLY A 162 1.40 6.58 -21.55
C GLY A 162 1.69 5.82 -20.25
N VAL A 163 1.53 6.48 -19.10
CA VAL A 163 1.66 5.89 -17.77
C VAL A 163 0.43 5.04 -17.48
N LYS A 164 0.62 3.85 -16.93
CA LYS A 164 -0.48 2.93 -16.59
C LYS A 164 -0.28 2.34 -15.21
N LEU A 165 -1.33 2.30 -14.40
CA LEU A 165 -1.35 1.48 -13.19
C LEU A 165 -1.51 0.01 -13.60
N LEU A 166 -0.58 -0.84 -13.17
CA LEU A 166 -0.55 -2.27 -13.49
C LEU A 166 -1.10 -3.13 -12.36
N GLY A 167 -0.95 -2.68 -11.11
CA GLY A 167 -1.37 -3.47 -9.97
C GLY A 167 -1.31 -2.72 -8.66
N VAL A 168 -2.15 -3.15 -7.73
CA VAL A 168 -2.19 -2.68 -6.35
C VAL A 168 -2.30 -3.90 -5.44
N GLN A 169 -1.45 -3.96 -4.43
CA GLN A 169 -1.46 -5.01 -3.41
C GLN A 169 -1.18 -4.40 -2.04
N ALA A 170 -1.61 -5.06 -0.97
CA ALA A 170 -1.27 -4.69 0.38
C ALA A 170 -1.04 -5.94 1.25
N ARG A 171 -0.16 -5.80 2.23
CA ARG A 171 -0.03 -6.73 3.36
C ARG A 171 -0.65 -6.09 4.58
N CYS A 172 -1.43 -6.83 5.35
CA CYS A 172 -2.01 -6.38 6.61
C CYS A 172 -1.68 -7.38 7.71
N ILE A 173 -0.73 -7.00 8.55
CA ILE A 173 -0.15 -7.86 9.58
C ILE A 173 -0.81 -7.50 10.91
N ASP A 174 -1.65 -8.40 11.41
CA ASP A 174 -2.28 -8.27 12.72
C ASP A 174 -1.27 -8.51 13.84
N GLU A 175 -1.67 -8.24 15.07
CA GLU A 175 -0.78 -8.31 16.23
C GLU A 175 -0.20 -9.71 16.47
N PRO A 176 -0.96 -10.83 16.42
CA PRO A 176 -0.41 -12.18 16.49
C PRO A 176 0.71 -12.44 15.47
N GLU A 177 0.46 -12.15 14.20
CA GLU A 177 1.43 -12.41 13.14
C GLU A 177 2.65 -11.50 13.26
N PHE A 178 2.43 -10.23 13.60
CA PHE A 178 3.52 -9.30 13.87
C PHE A 178 4.41 -9.80 15.01
N ASN A 179 3.80 -10.28 16.10
CA ASN A 179 4.52 -10.80 17.25
C ASN A 179 5.35 -12.04 16.90
N ARG A 180 4.77 -12.95 16.11
CA ARG A 180 5.46 -14.15 15.60
C ARG A 180 6.67 -13.77 14.75
N LEU A 181 6.46 -12.92 13.75
CA LEU A 181 7.52 -12.46 12.83
C LEU A 181 8.65 -11.73 13.55
N VAL A 182 8.33 -10.88 14.54
CA VAL A 182 9.36 -10.19 15.35
C VAL A 182 10.15 -11.18 16.20
N SER A 183 9.49 -12.20 16.75
CA SER A 183 10.18 -13.24 17.52
C SER A 183 11.14 -14.06 16.65
N GLU A 184 10.81 -14.29 15.38
CA GLU A 184 11.63 -15.04 14.43
C GLU A 184 12.79 -14.20 13.87
N ALA A 185 12.51 -12.97 13.44
CA ALA A 185 13.51 -12.07 12.85
C ALA A 185 14.39 -11.36 13.90
N GLY A 186 14.01 -11.44 15.18
CA GLY A 186 14.68 -10.80 16.32
C GLY A 186 14.49 -9.28 16.40
N ASN A 187 13.98 -8.61 15.36
CA ASN A 187 13.71 -7.18 15.38
C ASN A 187 12.66 -6.75 14.35
N LYS A 188 11.95 -5.66 14.66
CA LYS A 188 10.89 -5.07 13.82
C LYS A 188 11.36 -4.56 12.46
N SER A 189 12.57 -4.03 12.40
CA SER A 189 13.06 -3.40 11.15
C SER A 189 13.31 -4.45 10.07
N SER A 190 13.78 -5.64 10.44
CA SER A 190 13.88 -6.81 9.57
C SER A 190 12.51 -7.22 9.05
N VAL A 191 11.54 -7.43 9.94
CA VAL A 191 10.15 -7.77 9.55
C VAL A 191 9.59 -6.80 8.52
N LEU A 192 9.68 -5.48 8.78
CA LEU A 192 9.20 -4.47 7.83
C LEU A 192 9.92 -4.58 6.48
N SER A 193 11.25 -4.69 6.48
CA SER A 193 12.00 -4.75 5.22
C SER A 193 11.76 -6.02 4.42
N GLU A 194 11.62 -7.17 5.10
CA GLU A 194 11.36 -8.46 4.47
C GLU A 194 9.98 -8.46 3.82
N LEU A 195 8.95 -8.04 4.57
CA LEU A 195 7.58 -7.97 4.05
C LEU A 195 7.45 -6.95 2.91
N SER A 196 8.10 -5.79 3.02
CA SER A 196 8.12 -4.78 1.95
C SER A 196 8.74 -5.32 0.67
N LEU A 197 9.88 -6.01 0.76
CA LEU A 197 10.55 -6.60 -0.40
C LEU A 197 9.77 -7.78 -0.97
N GLN A 198 9.15 -8.61 -0.14
CA GLN A 198 8.25 -9.68 -0.58
C GLN A 198 7.04 -9.13 -1.34
N LEU A 199 6.43 -8.03 -0.87
CA LEU A 199 5.33 -7.37 -1.56
C LEU A 199 5.79 -6.80 -2.91
N ALA A 200 6.96 -6.14 -2.97
CA ALA A 200 7.52 -5.64 -4.21
C ALA A 200 7.80 -6.76 -5.23
N LYS A 201 8.34 -7.89 -4.77
CA LYS A 201 8.56 -9.08 -5.60
C LYS A 201 7.23 -9.63 -6.13
N SER A 202 6.23 -9.82 -5.27
CA SER A 202 4.89 -10.31 -5.68
C SER A 202 4.25 -9.42 -6.75
N LEU A 203 4.34 -8.09 -6.60
CA LEU A 203 3.88 -7.14 -7.61
C LEU A 203 4.66 -7.27 -8.93
N ALA A 204 5.98 -7.40 -8.86
CA ALA A 204 6.81 -7.58 -10.05
C ALA A 204 6.44 -8.88 -10.79
N GLU A 205 6.30 -10.00 -10.08
CA GLU A 205 5.89 -11.28 -10.65
C GLU A 205 4.51 -11.19 -11.31
N SER A 206 3.56 -10.53 -10.64
CA SER A 206 2.20 -10.31 -11.18
C SER A 206 2.22 -9.49 -12.47
N CYS A 207 3.05 -8.45 -12.55
CA CYS A 207 3.19 -7.62 -13.75
C CYS A 207 3.86 -8.38 -14.89
N LEU A 208 4.89 -9.17 -14.59
CA LEU A 208 5.60 -9.97 -15.59
C LEU A 208 4.69 -11.07 -16.17
N ALA A 209 3.82 -11.67 -15.36
CA ALA A 209 2.86 -12.67 -15.82
C ALA A 209 1.75 -12.11 -16.72
N GLN A 210 1.36 -10.85 -16.53
CA GLN A 210 0.30 -10.18 -17.31
C GLN A 210 0.79 -9.55 -18.61
N SER A 211 2.09 -9.35 -18.76
CA SER A 211 2.71 -8.88 -19.99
C SER A 211 2.97 -10.10 -20.87
N PRO A 212 2.12 -10.40 -21.89
CA PRO A 212 2.41 -11.51 -22.79
C PRO A 212 3.83 -11.30 -23.33
N VAL A 213 4.64 -12.35 -23.23
CA VAL A 213 5.82 -12.50 -24.08
C VAL A 213 5.34 -12.15 -25.48
N GLU A 214 5.87 -11.06 -26.07
CA GLU A 214 5.67 -10.83 -27.50
C GLU A 214 6.12 -12.13 -28.14
N GLN A 215 5.20 -12.86 -28.79
CA GLN A 215 5.59 -14.09 -29.45
C GLN A 215 6.77 -13.76 -30.37
N PRO A 216 7.82 -14.61 -30.39
CA PRO A 216 8.93 -14.37 -31.28
C PRO A 216 8.36 -14.16 -32.67
N ILE A 217 8.65 -12.99 -33.24
CA ILE A 217 8.33 -12.69 -34.64
C ILE A 217 8.89 -13.85 -35.44
N GLU A 218 8.01 -14.65 -36.04
CA GLU A 218 8.42 -15.74 -36.92
C GLU A 218 9.36 -15.16 -37.98
N GLU A 219 10.59 -15.67 -37.97
CA GLU A 219 11.56 -15.65 -39.04
C GLU A 219 11.91 -14.29 -39.67
N SER A 220 12.96 -13.66 -39.14
CA SER A 220 13.88 -12.91 -40.00
C SER A 220 15.33 -13.19 -39.66
N SER A 221 15.96 -13.99 -40.53
CA SER A 221 17.41 -14.24 -40.72
C SER A 221 18.19 -14.98 -39.61
N PRO A 222 18.84 -16.12 -39.92
CA PRO A 222 19.59 -16.96 -38.97
C PRO A 222 20.95 -16.38 -38.49
N ASN A 223 21.16 -15.06 -38.57
CA ASN A 223 22.47 -14.44 -38.26
C ASN A 223 22.43 -13.19 -37.37
N GLN A 224 21.34 -12.94 -36.65
CA GLN A 224 21.31 -11.94 -35.59
C GLN A 224 20.80 -12.57 -34.29
N PRO A 225 21.58 -12.59 -33.20
CA PRO A 225 21.01 -12.90 -31.90
C PRO A 225 19.99 -11.80 -31.59
N SER A 226 18.71 -12.17 -31.53
CA SER A 226 17.64 -11.33 -30.99
C SER A 226 17.91 -11.08 -29.51
N ARG A 227 18.76 -10.10 -29.21
CA ARG A 227 18.93 -9.57 -27.86
C ARG A 227 17.70 -8.72 -27.57
N GLU A 228 16.60 -9.36 -27.18
CA GLU A 228 15.56 -8.65 -26.44
C GLU A 228 16.26 -7.96 -25.26
N SER A 229 16.13 -6.64 -25.19
CA SER A 229 16.74 -5.88 -24.10
C SER A 229 16.07 -6.32 -22.80
N PRO A 230 16.85 -6.61 -21.74
CA PRO A 230 16.28 -7.04 -20.46
C PRO A 230 15.25 -6.02 -19.97
N ARG A 231 14.11 -6.50 -19.48
CA ARG A 231 13.06 -5.64 -18.92
C ARG A 231 13.61 -4.89 -17.70
N CYS A 232 13.29 -3.61 -17.55
CA CYS A 232 13.73 -2.82 -16.42
C CYS A 232 12.65 -2.74 -15.34
N ILE A 233 13.03 -2.95 -14.08
CA ILE A 233 12.17 -2.80 -12.91
C ILE A 233 12.83 -1.84 -11.91
N ASP A 234 12.16 -0.75 -11.59
CA ASP A 234 12.57 0.16 -10.51
C ASP A 234 11.69 -0.06 -9.28
N MET A 235 12.29 -0.31 -8.12
CA MET A 235 11.58 -0.48 -6.84
C MET A 235 11.94 0.64 -5.86
N PHE A 236 10.92 1.36 -5.39
CA PHE A 236 11.05 2.49 -4.48
C PHE A 236 10.38 2.21 -3.14
N PHE A 237 11.12 2.46 -2.07
CA PHE A 237 10.71 2.26 -0.69
C PHE A 237 10.97 3.53 0.11
N ASP A 238 10.09 3.86 1.06
CA ASP A 238 10.48 4.77 2.15
C ASP A 238 11.53 4.09 3.05
N LYS A 239 12.31 4.89 3.79
CA LYS A 239 13.36 4.33 4.66
C LYS A 239 12.76 3.68 5.90
N HIS A 240 13.06 2.40 6.07
CA HIS A 240 12.67 1.61 7.23
C HIS A 240 13.49 1.95 8.50
N GLY A 241 13.09 3.02 9.19
CA GLY A 241 13.72 3.47 10.44
C GLY A 241 15.18 3.87 10.26
N GLY A 242 16.06 3.45 11.19
CA GLY A 242 17.49 3.79 11.16
C GLY A 242 18.35 2.95 10.21
N ARG A 243 17.75 2.05 9.42
CA ARG A 243 18.49 1.12 8.55
C ARG A 243 19.09 1.86 7.35
N ASN A 244 20.39 1.64 7.10
CA ASN A 244 21.09 2.19 5.93
C ASN A 244 21.61 1.12 4.97
N ARG A 245 21.71 -0.12 5.45
CA ARG A 245 22.23 -1.25 4.69
C ARG A 245 21.12 -2.27 4.47
N TYR A 246 20.86 -2.58 3.21
CA TYR A 246 19.80 -3.47 2.76
C TYR A 246 20.31 -4.56 1.81
N GLN A 247 21.61 -4.59 1.47
CA GLN A 247 22.16 -5.53 0.49
C GLN A 247 21.78 -7.00 0.80
N ALA A 248 22.03 -7.46 2.03
CA ALA A 248 21.75 -8.85 2.41
C ALA A 248 20.26 -9.21 2.34
N ILE A 249 19.38 -8.29 2.75
CA ILE A 249 17.93 -8.54 2.74
C ILE A 249 17.35 -8.45 1.33
N VAL A 250 17.90 -7.59 0.48
CA VAL A 250 17.57 -7.52 -0.95
C VAL A 250 18.00 -8.81 -1.64
N MET A 251 19.23 -9.26 -1.39
CA MET A 251 19.75 -10.52 -1.94
C MET A 251 18.86 -11.70 -1.55
N ASN A 252 18.46 -11.78 -0.28
CA ASN A 252 17.57 -12.83 0.19
C ASN A 252 16.17 -12.76 -0.47
N ALA A 253 15.61 -11.56 -0.63
CA ALA A 253 14.30 -11.39 -1.25
C ALA A 253 14.30 -11.76 -2.75
N LEU A 254 15.40 -11.44 -3.45
CA LEU A 254 15.56 -11.67 -4.89
C LEU A 254 16.39 -12.91 -5.20
N ASP A 255 16.04 -14.02 -4.55
CA ASP A 255 16.50 -15.39 -4.87
C ASP A 255 18.03 -15.59 -4.81
N GLY A 256 18.72 -14.85 -3.94
CA GLY A 256 20.17 -14.97 -3.76
C GLY A 256 21.00 -14.33 -4.87
N THR A 257 20.39 -13.53 -5.75
CA THR A 257 21.08 -12.86 -6.86
C THR A 257 22.10 -11.85 -6.34
N TRP A 258 23.24 -11.72 -7.02
CA TRP A 258 24.28 -10.79 -6.61
C TRP A 258 23.79 -9.34 -6.68
N VAL A 259 23.88 -8.64 -5.54
CA VAL A 259 23.42 -7.25 -5.41
C VAL A 259 24.61 -6.29 -5.39
N GLN A 260 24.71 -5.46 -6.43
CA GLN A 260 25.65 -4.35 -6.47
C GLN A 260 25.13 -3.18 -5.62
N ILE A 261 25.96 -2.68 -4.70
CA ILE A 261 25.68 -1.48 -3.93
C ILE A 261 26.02 -0.25 -4.76
N GLY A 262 25.07 0.67 -4.92
CA GLY A 262 25.33 1.99 -5.49
C GLY A 262 25.71 3.00 -4.42
N SER A 263 24.86 3.16 -3.40
CA SER A 263 25.08 4.07 -2.28
C SER A 263 24.39 3.56 -1.02
N GLU A 264 24.93 3.89 0.17
CA GLU A 264 24.29 3.62 1.45
C GLU A 264 24.47 4.83 2.36
N SER A 265 23.38 5.53 2.66
CA SER A 265 23.40 6.73 3.49
C SER A 265 22.12 6.87 4.31
N PRO A 266 22.11 7.78 5.31
CA PRO A 266 20.90 8.09 6.07
C PRO A 266 19.72 8.57 5.21
N ARG A 267 19.98 9.17 4.04
CA ARG A 267 18.92 9.73 3.16
C ARG A 267 18.55 8.82 2.00
N LEU A 268 19.48 8.00 1.53
CA LEU A 268 19.37 7.21 0.31
C LEU A 268 20.23 5.95 0.41
N SER A 269 19.63 4.81 0.10
CA SER A 269 20.37 3.57 -0.16
C SER A 269 19.92 2.98 -1.50
N THR A 270 20.86 2.72 -2.42
CA THR A 270 20.57 2.23 -3.77
C THR A 270 21.30 0.93 -4.08
N TYR A 271 20.62 0.05 -4.82
CA TYR A 271 21.11 -1.26 -5.20
C TYR A 271 20.73 -1.59 -6.64
N GLN A 272 21.52 -2.42 -7.29
CA GLN A 272 21.24 -2.97 -8.62
C GLN A 272 21.47 -4.48 -8.60
N THR A 273 20.61 -5.23 -9.27
CA THR A 273 20.75 -6.68 -9.45
C THR A 273 20.13 -7.11 -10.78
N GLN A 274 20.46 -8.33 -11.22
CA GLN A 274 19.72 -9.04 -12.24
C GLN A 274 18.84 -10.08 -11.56
N TRP A 275 17.54 -10.01 -11.80
CA TRP A 275 16.58 -10.96 -11.27
C TRP A 275 15.71 -11.47 -12.43
N ARG A 276 15.80 -12.78 -12.69
CA ARG A 276 15.30 -13.40 -13.94
C ARG A 276 15.93 -12.69 -15.15
N GLU A 277 15.12 -12.35 -16.15
CA GLU A 277 15.55 -11.60 -17.36
C GLU A 277 15.42 -10.07 -17.18
N CYS A 278 15.29 -9.60 -15.93
CA CYS A 278 15.08 -8.20 -15.62
C CYS A 278 16.31 -7.56 -14.97
N ASN A 279 16.63 -6.33 -15.40
CA ASN A 279 17.50 -5.44 -14.64
C ASN A 279 16.65 -4.77 -13.55
N VAL A 280 17.04 -4.94 -12.30
CA VAL A 280 16.29 -4.41 -11.14
C VAL A 280 17.12 -3.35 -10.44
N ALA A 281 16.58 -2.14 -10.34
CA ALA A 281 17.12 -1.05 -9.52
C ALA A 281 16.24 -0.87 -8.28
N ILE A 282 16.86 -0.76 -7.10
CA ILE A 282 16.15 -0.64 -5.82
C ILE A 282 16.64 0.60 -5.10
N SER A 283 15.72 1.40 -4.57
CA SER A 283 16.01 2.62 -3.83
C SER A 283 15.19 2.71 -2.55
N PHE A 284 15.88 2.85 -1.41
CA PHE A 284 15.29 3.24 -0.12
C PHE A 284 15.59 4.72 0.13
N ARG A 285 14.56 5.56 0.20
CA ARG A 285 14.69 7.03 0.25
C ARG A 285 13.96 7.60 1.44
N VAL A 286 14.46 8.69 2.02
CA VAL A 286 13.65 9.49 2.96
C VAL A 286 12.63 10.29 2.17
N GLY A 287 11.36 10.20 2.54
CA GLY A 287 10.28 10.91 1.84
C GLY A 287 10.00 10.29 0.47
N GLY A 288 10.15 8.96 0.36
CA GLY A 288 9.88 8.22 -0.87
C GLY A 288 8.44 8.43 -1.35
N ASP A 289 7.50 8.62 -0.42
CA ASP A 289 6.09 8.94 -0.63
C ASP A 289 5.81 10.22 -1.43
N SER A 290 6.82 11.07 -1.66
CA SER A 290 6.74 12.20 -2.59
C SER A 290 6.68 11.78 -4.06
N LEU A 291 7.13 10.58 -4.40
CA LEU A 291 7.04 10.00 -5.74
C LEU A 291 5.66 9.36 -5.93
N LEU A 292 5.06 9.48 -7.13
CA LEU A 292 3.72 8.95 -7.38
C LEU A 292 3.56 7.47 -6.96
N PRO A 293 4.44 6.52 -7.36
CA PRO A 293 4.25 5.11 -7.01
C PRO A 293 4.23 4.86 -5.50
N SER A 294 5.17 5.45 -4.76
CA SER A 294 5.24 5.31 -3.30
C SER A 294 4.16 6.11 -2.59
N GLY A 295 3.77 7.28 -3.09
CA GLY A 295 2.65 8.06 -2.57
C GLY A 295 1.31 7.34 -2.75
N ALA A 296 1.11 6.65 -3.88
CA ALA A 296 -0.06 5.81 -4.10
C ALA A 296 -0.06 4.59 -3.15
N ALA A 297 1.11 3.98 -2.92
CA ALA A 297 1.28 2.94 -1.92
C ALA A 297 0.97 3.44 -0.49
N SER A 298 1.38 4.67 -0.14
CA SER A 298 1.08 5.33 1.14
C SER A 298 -0.42 5.48 1.36
N VAL A 299 -1.14 5.94 0.33
CA VAL A 299 -2.61 6.07 0.35
C VAL A 299 -3.26 4.72 0.65
N ILE A 300 -2.86 3.66 -0.03
CA ILE A 300 -3.39 2.30 0.18
C ILE A 300 -3.09 1.80 1.59
N ALA A 301 -1.83 1.89 2.03
CA ALA A 301 -1.40 1.45 3.35
C ALA A 301 -2.19 2.15 4.46
N LYS A 302 -2.30 3.47 4.32
CA LYS A 302 -3.00 4.31 5.28
C LYS A 302 -4.50 4.03 5.29
N TRP A 303 -5.12 3.89 4.12
CA TRP A 303 -6.54 3.60 4.00
C TRP A 303 -6.90 2.28 4.67
N VAL A 304 -6.26 1.18 4.27
CA VAL A 304 -6.47 -0.15 4.89
C VAL A 304 -6.24 -0.10 6.40
N ARG A 305 -5.23 0.64 6.86
CA ARG A 305 -4.98 0.78 8.30
C ARG A 305 -6.12 1.49 9.02
N GLU A 306 -6.60 2.62 8.51
CA GLU A 306 -7.70 3.36 9.15
C GLU A 306 -9.01 2.56 9.14
N LEU A 307 -9.29 1.82 8.06
CA LEU A 307 -10.40 0.84 8.03
C LEU A 307 -10.28 -0.19 9.16
N SER A 308 -9.08 -0.75 9.30
CA SER A 308 -8.79 -1.77 10.33
C SER A 308 -8.89 -1.20 11.75
N MET A 309 -8.39 0.02 11.98
CA MET A 309 -8.49 0.70 13.27
C MET A 309 -9.92 1.07 13.62
N ALA A 310 -10.73 1.50 12.65
CA ALA A 310 -12.15 1.76 12.87
C ALA A 310 -12.88 0.48 13.29
N SER A 311 -12.58 -0.64 12.62
CA SER A 311 -13.13 -1.96 12.97
C SER A 311 -12.72 -2.41 14.37
N LEU A 312 -11.44 -2.25 14.73
CA LEU A 312 -10.90 -2.52 16.07
C LEU A 312 -11.62 -1.71 17.15
N ASN A 313 -11.75 -0.39 16.96
CA ASN A 313 -12.40 0.48 17.94
C ASN A 313 -13.89 0.12 18.10
N SER A 314 -14.60 -0.12 16.99
CA SER A 314 -16.01 -0.52 16.98
C SER A 314 -16.22 -1.85 17.72
N TYR A 315 -15.39 -2.86 17.45
CA TYR A 315 -15.47 -4.16 18.11
C TYR A 315 -15.35 -4.02 19.63
N TRP A 316 -14.33 -3.31 20.12
CA TRP A 316 -14.09 -3.18 21.55
C TRP A 316 -15.12 -2.30 22.26
N GLU A 317 -15.64 -1.27 21.60
CA GLU A 317 -16.75 -0.47 22.13
C GLU A 317 -18.01 -1.33 22.31
N LYS A 318 -18.38 -2.12 21.28
CA LYS A 318 -19.48 -3.09 21.35
C LYS A 318 -19.26 -4.11 22.47
N ALA A 319 -18.07 -4.71 22.53
CA ALA A 319 -17.72 -5.74 23.51
C ALA A 319 -17.73 -5.22 24.96
N CYS A 320 -17.32 -3.97 25.17
CA CYS A 320 -17.37 -3.34 26.49
C CYS A 320 -18.78 -2.95 26.93
N GLY A 321 -19.74 -2.86 26.00
CA GLY A 321 -21.12 -2.43 26.29
C GLY A 321 -21.23 -0.98 26.76
N LYS A 322 -20.19 -0.16 26.54
CA LYS A 322 -20.14 1.25 26.92
C LYS A 322 -19.29 2.02 25.93
N LYS A 323 -19.55 3.32 25.81
CA LYS A 323 -18.71 4.22 25.00
C LYS A 323 -17.30 4.29 25.61
N ILE A 324 -16.31 3.91 24.81
CA ILE A 324 -14.88 4.03 25.14
C ILE A 324 -14.22 5.00 24.17
N ARG A 325 -13.20 5.72 24.62
CA ARG A 325 -12.50 6.66 23.74
C ARG A 325 -11.64 5.87 22.73
N PRO A 326 -11.77 6.11 21.41
CA PRO A 326 -10.99 5.38 20.40
C PRO A 326 -9.48 5.50 20.60
N THR A 327 -8.74 4.50 20.11
CA THR A 327 -7.28 4.46 20.07
C THR A 327 -6.77 4.58 18.64
N ALA A 328 -5.70 5.34 18.45
CA ALA A 328 -4.88 5.33 17.26
C ALA A 328 -3.78 4.24 17.35
N GLY A 329 -3.58 3.66 18.53
CA GLY A 329 -2.70 2.53 18.78
C GLY A 329 -1.28 2.91 19.20
N TYR A 330 -0.94 4.20 19.31
CA TYR A 330 0.38 4.61 19.82
C TYR A 330 0.48 4.33 21.32
N TYR A 331 1.71 4.20 21.81
CA TYR A 331 1.95 3.63 23.15
C TYR A 331 1.09 4.26 24.26
N VAL A 332 1.03 5.59 24.33
CA VAL A 332 0.31 6.31 25.39
C VAL A 332 -1.20 6.10 25.30
N ASP A 333 -1.82 6.31 24.13
CA ASP A 333 -3.26 6.15 23.96
C ASP A 333 -3.70 4.69 23.97
N ALA A 334 -2.84 3.78 23.48
CA ALA A 334 -3.03 2.34 23.56
C ALA A 334 -2.98 1.83 24.99
N CYS A 335 -2.09 2.31 25.86
CA CYS A 335 -2.07 1.91 27.28
C CYS A 335 -3.38 2.28 27.99
N ARG A 336 -3.91 3.49 27.74
CA ARG A 336 -5.24 3.88 28.24
C ARG A 336 -6.30 2.92 27.72
N PHE A 337 -6.36 2.72 26.40
CA PHE A 337 -7.37 1.84 25.78
C PHE A 337 -7.29 0.41 26.33
N ALA A 338 -6.08 -0.14 26.46
CA ALA A 338 -5.81 -1.45 27.05
C ALA A 338 -6.44 -1.58 28.46
N SER A 339 -6.24 -0.58 29.32
CA SER A 339 -6.83 -0.59 30.67
C SER A 339 -8.36 -0.61 30.67
N GLU A 340 -9.00 -0.07 29.63
CA GLU A 340 -10.46 -0.09 29.47
C GLU A 340 -10.98 -1.45 28.99
N ILE A 341 -10.21 -2.17 28.16
CA ILE A 341 -10.64 -3.42 27.52
C ILE A 341 -10.16 -4.70 28.22
N GLU A 342 -9.11 -4.66 29.06
CA GLU A 342 -8.45 -5.86 29.62
C GLU A 342 -9.39 -6.80 30.37
N SER A 343 -10.30 -6.24 31.18
CA SER A 343 -11.27 -7.05 31.93
C SER A 343 -12.26 -7.77 31.01
N VAL A 344 -12.62 -7.15 29.88
CA VAL A 344 -13.52 -7.71 28.88
C VAL A 344 -12.78 -8.73 28.02
N ALA A 345 -11.55 -8.42 27.58
CA ALA A 345 -10.70 -9.35 26.86
C ALA A 345 -10.49 -10.66 27.63
N THR A 346 -10.25 -10.56 28.95
CA THR A 346 -10.11 -11.74 29.83
C THR A 346 -11.39 -12.58 29.86
N LYS A 347 -12.57 -11.94 29.98
CA LYS A 347 -13.87 -12.64 29.96
C LYS A 347 -14.16 -13.32 28.62
N LEU A 348 -13.68 -12.72 27.53
CA LEU A 348 -13.81 -13.26 26.17
C LEU A 348 -12.73 -14.31 25.83
N GLY A 349 -11.77 -14.57 26.73
CA GLY A 349 -10.66 -15.49 26.48
C GLY A 349 -9.66 -14.97 25.43
N ILE A 350 -9.60 -13.67 25.20
CA ILE A 350 -8.70 -13.04 24.24
C ILE A 350 -7.40 -12.65 24.95
N CYS A 351 -6.32 -13.35 24.62
CA CYS A 351 -4.99 -13.10 25.18
C CYS A 351 -4.43 -11.74 24.76
N ARG A 352 -3.62 -11.13 25.62
CA ARG A 352 -3.00 -9.82 25.34
C ARG A 352 -2.20 -9.80 24.03
N SER A 353 -1.47 -10.88 23.74
CA SER A 353 -0.69 -11.02 22.50
C SER A 353 -1.53 -10.98 21.22
N GLN A 354 -2.85 -11.12 21.32
CA GLN A 354 -3.75 -11.04 20.17
C GLN A 354 -4.12 -9.60 19.78
N TRP A 355 -4.07 -8.65 20.72
CA TRP A 355 -4.41 -7.24 20.47
C TRP A 355 -3.30 -6.27 20.83
N TRP A 356 -2.14 -6.77 21.27
CA TRP A 356 -0.99 -5.97 21.67
C TRP A 356 0.29 -6.52 21.05
N ARG A 357 1.11 -5.62 20.52
CA ARG A 357 2.38 -5.96 19.87
C ARG A 357 3.54 -6.04 20.84
N THR A 358 4.46 -6.96 20.54
CA THR A 358 5.77 -7.06 21.16
C THR A 358 6.63 -5.86 20.77
N LYS A 359 7.61 -5.54 21.63
CA LYS A 359 8.49 -4.40 21.44
C LYS A 359 9.67 -4.72 20.53
#